data_AF-A0A9X0CI76-F1
#
_entry.id   AF-A0A9X0CI76-F1
#
_cell.length_a   1.000
_cell.length_b   1.000
_cell.length_c   1.000
_cell.angle_alpha   90.00
_cell.angle_beta   90.00
_cell.angle_gamma   90.00
#
_symmetry.space_group_name_H-M   'P 1'
#
loop_
_entity.id
_entity.type
_entity.pdbx_description
1 polymer ?
#
loop_
_entity_poly.entity_id
_entity_poly.type
_entity_poly.pdbx_seq_one_letter_code
_entity_poly.pdbx_strand_id
1 'polypeptide(L)'
;MRHYKTHTWTAQGIGRSVAEAFAEEGANVLATDVNGEKLAQLDTIKGIRTKILNVTDYDAIKALVKQFTKVDVLFNCAGIVHNGTILDCEEKDWDLSFDVNVKSMYRLTRQFLP
;
A
#
# COMPACT_ATOMS: atom_id res chain seq x y z
N MET A 1 18.57 10.07 14.18
CA MET A 1 18.09 8.90 13.43
C MET A 1 16.71 9.25 12.88
N ARG A 2 16.54 9.28 11.56
CA ARG A 2 15.26 9.67 10.94
C ARG A 2 14.39 8.43 10.83
N HIS A 3 13.34 8.33 11.65
CA HIS A 3 12.40 7.22 11.58
C HIS A 3 11.37 7.55 10.50
N TYR A 4 11.54 7.06 9.28
CA TYR A 4 10.49 7.12 8.26
C TYR A 4 9.74 5.80 8.28
N LYS A 5 8.42 5.85 8.48
CA LYS A 5 7.53 4.71 8.25
C LYS A 5 6.81 4.96 6.95
N THR A 6 7.10 4.17 5.93
CA THR A 6 6.46 4.23 4.60
C THR A 6 5.53 3.04 4.44
N HIS A 7 4.43 3.25 3.73
CA HIS A 7 3.34 2.28 3.62
C HIS A 7 2.77 2.29 2.21
N THR A 8 2.62 1.12 1.56
CA THR A 8 1.58 0.70 0.57
C THR A 8 2.10 -0.19 -0.54
N TRP A 9 1.37 -1.28 -0.85
CA TRP A 9 1.36 -2.07 -2.10
C TRP A 9 2.72 -2.30 -2.76
N THR A 10 3.60 -2.99 -2.04
CA THR A 10 5.02 -3.09 -2.37
C THR A 10 5.45 -4.48 -2.82
N ALA A 11 4.57 -5.47 -2.96
CA ALA A 11 5.03 -6.84 -3.22
C ALA A 11 5.75 -7.01 -4.58
N GLN A 12 5.56 -6.06 -5.51
CA GLN A 12 6.17 -6.07 -6.83
C GLN A 12 6.24 -4.67 -7.46
N GLY A 13 6.93 -4.57 -8.61
CA GLY A 13 6.94 -3.37 -9.46
C GLY A 13 7.47 -2.13 -8.74
N ILE A 14 6.86 -0.98 -9.03
CA ILE A 14 7.27 0.33 -8.48
C ILE A 14 7.23 0.31 -6.95
N GLY A 15 6.20 -0.28 -6.36
CA GLY A 15 6.05 -0.35 -4.91
C GLY A 15 7.22 -1.09 -4.24
N ARG A 16 7.68 -2.20 -4.84
CA ARG A 16 8.85 -2.94 -4.36
C ARG A 16 10.12 -2.10 -4.41
N SER A 17 10.42 -1.52 -5.57
CA SER A 17 11.63 -0.72 -5.76
C SER A 17 11.68 0.48 -4.82
N VAL A 18 10.55 1.13 -4.57
CA VAL A 18 10.46 2.24 -3.62
C VAL A 18 10.67 1.78 -2.18
N ALA A 19 10.13 0.61 -1.79
CA ALA A 19 10.36 0.04 -0.45
C ALA A 19 11.83 -0.31 -0.21
N GLU A 20 12.47 -0.93 -1.19
CA GLU A 20 13.90 -1.27 -1.17
C GLU A 20 14.75 0.02 -1.06
N ALA A 21 14.51 1.01 -1.91
CA ALA A 21 15.23 2.28 -1.88
C ALA A 21 15.05 3.03 -0.54
N PHE A 22 13.84 3.05 0.05
CA PHE A 22 13.65 3.64 1.37
C PHE A 22 14.43 2.91 2.46
N ALA A 23 14.47 1.58 2.42
CA ALA A 23 15.21 0.79 3.39
C ALA A 23 16.73 1.00 3.27
N GLU A 24 17.24 1.11 2.04
CA GLU A 24 18.65 1.45 1.75
C GLU A 24 19.04 2.81 2.34
N GLU A 25 18.14 3.80 2.29
CA GLU A 25 18.30 5.12 2.93
C GLU A 25 18.08 5.11 4.46
N GLY A 26 17.88 3.93 5.06
CA GLY A 26 17.75 3.73 6.51
C GLY A 26 16.34 3.95 7.07
N ALA A 27 15.31 3.96 6.24
CA ALA A 27 13.92 4.01 6.70
C ALA A 27 13.48 2.69 7.37
N ASN A 28 12.44 2.77 8.19
CA ASN A 28 11.74 1.60 8.73
C ASN A 28 10.43 1.42 7.95
N VAL A 29 10.50 0.68 6.86
CA VAL A 29 9.40 0.49 5.90
C VAL A 29 8.40 -0.54 6.42
N LEU A 30 7.11 -0.24 6.33
CA LEU A 30 6.07 -1.27 6.41
C LEU A 30 5.49 -1.52 5.01
N ALA A 31 6.00 -2.57 4.38
CA ALA A 31 5.51 -3.11 3.13
C ALA A 31 4.14 -3.76 3.34
N THR A 32 3.15 -3.42 2.50
CA THR A 32 1.84 -4.09 2.50
C THR A 32 1.44 -4.51 1.11
N ASP A 33 0.65 -5.57 1.01
CA ASP A 33 0.05 -6.04 -0.25
C ASP A 33 -1.04 -7.07 0.08
N VAL A 34 -1.88 -7.43 -0.89
CA VAL A 34 -2.76 -8.59 -0.79
C VAL A 34 -2.03 -9.90 -1.09
N ASN A 35 -0.96 -9.85 -1.88
CA ASN A 35 -0.16 -11.01 -2.24
C ASN A 35 0.89 -11.32 -1.15
N GLY A 36 0.51 -12.16 -0.18
CA GLY A 36 1.38 -12.55 0.93
C GLY A 36 2.67 -13.25 0.50
N GLU A 37 2.64 -14.07 -0.55
CA GLU A 37 3.81 -14.82 -1.02
C GLU A 37 4.91 -13.90 -1.56
N LYS A 38 4.54 -12.95 -2.43
CA LYS A 38 5.47 -11.96 -2.97
C LYS A 38 5.92 -10.99 -1.89
N LEU A 39 5.02 -10.62 -0.99
CA LEU A 39 5.33 -9.74 0.11
C LEU A 39 6.38 -10.35 1.06
N ALA A 40 6.28 -11.64 1.37
CA ALA A 40 7.23 -12.35 2.24
C ALA A 40 8.69 -12.30 1.74
N GLN A 41 8.91 -12.12 0.43
CA GLN A 41 10.25 -11.95 -0.13
C GLN A 41 10.97 -10.70 0.41
N LEU A 42 10.20 -9.65 0.75
CA LEU A 42 10.74 -8.39 1.27
C LEU A 42 11.08 -8.43 2.75
N ASP A 43 10.54 -9.40 3.50
CA ASP A 43 10.78 -9.52 4.95
C ASP A 43 12.24 -9.87 5.27
N THR A 44 12.97 -10.38 4.27
CA THR A 44 14.42 -10.65 4.35
C THR A 44 15.30 -9.39 4.28
N ILE A 45 14.73 -8.24 3.91
CA ILE A 45 15.45 -6.99 3.70
C ILE A 45 15.47 -6.19 4.99
N LYS A 46 16.67 -5.86 5.49
CA LYS A 46 16.84 -5.07 6.71
C LYS A 46 16.13 -3.72 6.58
N GLY A 47 15.33 -3.39 7.61
CA GLY A 47 14.56 -2.14 7.63
C GLY A 47 13.16 -2.26 7.03
N ILE A 48 12.83 -3.39 6.38
CA ILE A 48 11.47 -3.68 5.91
C ILE A 48 10.79 -4.66 6.86
N ARG A 49 9.53 -4.38 7.15
CA ARG A 49 8.58 -5.35 7.72
C ARG A 49 7.42 -5.50 6.77
N THR A 50 6.79 -6.66 6.77
CA THR A 50 5.69 -6.98 5.87
C THR A 50 4.38 -7.17 6.62
N LYS A 51 3.26 -6.81 5.98
CA LYS A 51 1.92 -7.12 6.47
C LYS A 51 0.90 -7.22 5.34
N ILE A 52 0.09 -8.27 5.35
CA ILE A 52 -1.00 -8.38 4.38
C ILE A 52 -2.05 -7.31 4.67
N LEU A 53 -2.46 -6.57 3.64
CA LEU A 53 -3.52 -5.57 3.71
C LEU A 53 -4.26 -5.51 2.39
N ASN A 54 -5.59 -5.59 2.45
CA ASN A 54 -6.45 -5.18 1.36
C ASN A 54 -6.87 -3.71 1.56
N VAL A 55 -6.52 -2.80 0.65
CA VAL A 55 -6.90 -1.38 0.76
C VAL A 55 -8.37 -1.09 0.49
N THR A 56 -9.12 -2.05 -0.06
CA THR A 56 -10.57 -1.92 -0.19
C THR A 56 -11.29 -2.29 1.12
N ASP A 57 -10.61 -3.00 2.03
CA ASP A 57 -11.09 -3.31 3.38
C ASP A 57 -10.80 -2.17 4.35
N TYR A 58 -11.85 -1.40 4.64
CA TYR A 58 -11.73 -0.22 5.47
C TYR A 58 -11.49 -0.53 6.95
N ASP A 59 -12.04 -1.63 7.46
CA ASP A 59 -11.85 -2.00 8.86
C ASP A 59 -10.43 -2.51 9.09
N ALA A 60 -9.86 -3.23 8.12
CA ALA A 60 -8.44 -3.60 8.13
C ALA A 60 -7.52 -2.36 8.14
N ILE A 61 -7.83 -1.33 7.33
CA ILE A 61 -7.09 -0.06 7.36
C ILE A 61 -7.16 0.58 8.75
N LYS A 62 -8.36 0.70 9.32
CA LYS A 62 -8.54 1.31 10.66
C LYS A 62 -7.79 0.53 11.74
N ALA A 63 -7.84 -0.81 11.69
CA ALA A 63 -7.11 -1.66 12.62
C ALA A 63 -5.59 -1.51 12.50
N LEU A 64 -5.10 -1.35 11.28
CA LEU A 64 -3.68 -1.12 10.99
C LEU A 64 -3.19 0.23 11.50
N VAL A 65 -3.93 1.30 11.22
CA VAL A 65 -3.56 2.67 11.59
C VAL A 65 -3.39 2.81 13.11
N LYS A 66 -4.21 2.13 13.91
CA LYS A 66 -4.09 2.10 15.39
C LYS A 66 -2.75 1.57 15.90
N GLN A 67 -1.97 0.88 15.06
CA GLN A 67 -0.65 0.36 15.41
C GLN A 67 0.45 1.43 15.29
N PHE A 68 0.11 2.62 14.80
CA PHE A 68 1.04 3.72 14.55
C PHE A 68 0.67 4.94 15.39
N THR A 69 1.66 5.48 16.09
CA THR A 69 1.57 6.79 16.74
C THR A 69 1.91 7.93 15.77
N LYS A 70 2.78 7.65 14.80
CA LYS A 70 3.21 8.59 13.76
C LYS A 70 3.64 7.84 12.50
N VAL A 71 3.34 8.43 11.36
CA VAL A 71 3.83 8.05 10.03
C VAL A 71 4.37 9.32 9.38
N ASP A 72 5.61 9.28 8.92
CA ASP A 72 6.28 10.44 8.31
C ASP A 72 6.05 10.50 6.79
N VAL A 73 5.83 9.35 6.16
CA VAL A 73 5.56 9.26 4.71
C VAL A 73 4.48 8.21 4.46
N LEU A 74 3.36 8.60 3.89
CA LEU A 74 2.41 7.66 3.30
C LEU A 74 2.68 7.62 1.80
N PHE A 75 3.08 6.46 1.29
CA PHE A 75 3.08 6.23 -0.15
C PHE A 75 1.70 5.67 -0.52
N ASN A 76 1.20 5.90 -1.72
CA ASN A 76 -0.05 5.27 -2.16
C ASN A 76 0.23 4.62 -3.51
N CYS A 77 0.47 3.30 -3.49
CA CYS A 77 0.94 2.56 -4.66
C CYS A 77 -0.04 1.47 -5.12
N ALA A 78 -1.18 1.30 -4.46
CA ALA A 78 -2.20 0.35 -4.90
C ALA A 78 -2.83 0.85 -6.21
N GLY A 79 -2.87 -0.03 -7.21
CA GLY A 79 -3.42 0.29 -8.51
C GLY A 79 -3.73 -0.94 -9.33
N ILE A 80 -4.85 -0.91 -10.03
CA ILE A 80 -5.20 -1.85 -11.09
C ILE A 80 -5.40 -1.09 -12.40
N VAL A 81 -5.07 -1.76 -13.51
CA VAL A 81 -5.29 -1.23 -14.86
C VAL A 81 -6.27 -2.16 -15.54
N HIS A 82 -7.51 -1.72 -15.69
CA HIS A 82 -8.49 -2.43 -16.50
C HIS A 82 -8.06 -2.39 -17.97
N ASN A 83 -8.19 -3.51 -18.66
CA ASN A 83 -7.87 -3.62 -20.08
C ASN A 83 -9.16 -3.66 -20.88
N GLY A 84 -9.35 -2.70 -21.78
CA GLY A 84 -10.55 -2.55 -22.58
C GLY A 84 -10.86 -1.10 -22.86
N THR A 85 -11.87 -0.87 -23.70
CA THR A 85 -12.46 0.44 -23.93
C THR A 85 -13.62 0.68 -22.95
N ILE A 86 -14.23 1.86 -23.00
CA ILE A 86 -15.44 2.15 -22.21
C ILE A 86 -16.61 1.21 -22.52
N LEU A 87 -16.65 0.61 -23.73
CA LEU A 87 -17.69 -0.35 -24.11
C LEU A 87 -17.46 -1.73 -23.49
N ASP A 88 -16.22 -2.03 -23.10
CA ASP A 88 -15.81 -3.30 -22.49
C ASP A 88 -15.83 -3.23 -20.95
N CYS A 89 -15.99 -2.03 -20.39
CA CYS A 89 -15.95 -1.79 -18.96
C CYS A 89 -17.34 -1.99 -18.36
N GLU A 90 -17.53 -3.12 -17.66
CA GLU A 90 -18.74 -3.33 -16.87
C GLU A 90 -18.70 -2.48 -15.60
N GLU A 91 -19.88 -2.18 -15.02
CA GLU A 91 -20.02 -1.42 -13.77
C GLU A 91 -19.11 -1.97 -12.65
N LYS A 92 -18.96 -3.30 -12.55
CA LYS A 92 -18.10 -3.93 -11.55
C LYS A 92 -16.61 -3.58 -11.73
N ASP A 93 -16.15 -3.42 -12.96
CA ASP A 93 -14.76 -3.11 -13.29
C ASP A 93 -14.47 -1.63 -13.05
N TRP A 94 -15.45 -0.79 -13.36
CA TRP A 94 -15.45 0.64 -13.04
C TRP A 94 -15.40 0.85 -11.53
N ASP A 95 -16.32 0.24 -10.79
CA ASP A 95 -16.40 0.33 -9.33
C ASP A 95 -15.11 -0.16 -8.67
N LEU A 96 -14.57 -1.30 -9.12
CA LEU A 96 -13.32 -1.83 -8.60
C LEU A 96 -12.15 -0.87 -8.86
N SER A 97 -12.08 -0.28 -10.05
CA SER A 97 -11.04 0.69 -10.41
C SER A 97 -11.11 1.93 -9.51
N PHE A 98 -12.32 2.44 -9.22
CA PHE A 98 -12.49 3.57 -8.30
C PHE A 98 -12.19 3.19 -6.85
N ASP A 99 -12.63 2.02 -6.40
CA ASP A 99 -12.37 1.56 -5.04
C ASP A 99 -10.87 1.36 -4.79
N VAL A 100 -10.13 0.78 -5.75
CA VAL A 100 -8.69 0.51 -5.63
C VAL A 100 -7.83 1.73 -5.96
N ASN A 101 -8.08 2.46 -7.04
CA ASN A 101 -7.16 3.49 -7.53
C ASN A 101 -7.43 4.88 -6.92
N VAL A 102 -8.63 5.13 -6.40
CA VAL A 102 -9.03 6.46 -5.92
C VAL A 102 -9.41 6.43 -4.44
N LYS A 103 -10.41 5.62 -4.11
CA LYS A 103 -11.01 5.59 -2.77
C LYS A 103 -10.07 5.01 -1.72
N SER A 104 -9.22 4.06 -2.10
CA SER A 104 -8.15 3.53 -1.24
C SER A 104 -7.24 4.63 -0.71
N MET A 105 -6.78 5.54 -1.58
CA MET A 105 -5.88 6.63 -1.25
C MET A 105 -6.59 7.64 -0.34
N TYR A 106 -7.85 7.95 -0.64
CA TYR A 106 -8.69 8.78 0.22
C TYR A 106 -8.81 8.16 1.63
N ARG A 107 -9.15 6.87 1.73
CA ARG A 107 -9.34 6.17 3.01
C ARG A 107 -8.05 6.13 3.82
N LEU A 108 -6.94 5.72 3.22
CA LEU A 108 -5.63 5.68 3.88
C LEU A 108 -5.22 7.07 4.35
N THR A 109 -5.27 8.06 3.46
CA THR A 109 -4.88 9.44 3.78
C THR A 109 -5.75 10.00 4.90
N ARG A 110 -7.07 9.79 4.85
CA ARG A 110 -8.00 10.27 5.90
C ARG A 110 -7.72 9.65 7.27
N GLN A 111 -7.19 8.43 7.32
CA GLN A 111 -6.86 7.74 8.57
C GLN A 111 -5.47 8.10 9.11
N PHE A 112 -4.49 8.32 8.24
CA PHE A 112 -3.12 8.65 8.66
C PHE A 112 -2.90 10.16 8.85
N LEU A 113 -3.70 11.02 8.22
CA LEU A 113 -3.66 12.47 8.40
C LEU A 113 -4.62 12.89 9.54
N PRO A 114 -4.17 13.74 10.50
CA PRO A 114 -5.00 14.25 11.60
C PRO A 114 -6.32 14.90 11.15
#